data_AF-A0A956DFF2-F1
#
_entry.id   AF-A0A956DFF2-F1
#
_cell.length_a   1.000
_cell.length_b   1.000
_cell.length_c   1.000
_cell.angle_alpha   90.00
_cell.angle_beta   90.00
_cell.angle_gamma   90.00
#
_symmetry.space_group_name_H-M   'P 1'
#
loop_
_entity.id
_entity.type
_entity.pdbx_description
1 polymer ?
#
loop_
_entity_poly.entity_id
_entity_poly.type
_entity_poly.pdbx_seq_one_letter_code
_entity_poly.pdbx_strand_id
1 'polypeptide(L)'
;MRIGGGEGDFLGYAKNVVELVSPVPFAPGQPGRFELGLEAGALALEGRSLGSRKRDDGRFVVRFRLISLRRDEREALEALGG
;
A
#
# COMPACT_ATOMS: atom_id res chain seq x y z
N MET A 1 -4.88 -6.06 5.77
CA MET A 1 -3.51 -5.70 5.30
C MET A 1 -2.72 -5.18 6.49
N ARG A 2 -1.38 -5.31 6.52
CA ARG A 2 -0.52 -4.76 7.59
C ARG A 2 0.40 -3.68 7.06
N ILE A 3 0.51 -2.56 7.78
CA ILE A 3 1.41 -1.44 7.46
C ILE A 3 1.77 -0.64 8.72
N GLY A 4 3.02 -0.16 8.82
CA GLY A 4 3.42 0.77 9.88
C GLY A 4 3.25 0.21 11.29
N GLY A 5 3.38 -1.12 11.44
CA GLY A 5 3.22 -1.82 12.71
C GLY A 5 1.79 -2.20 13.07
N GLY A 6 0.77 -1.79 12.29
CA GLY A 6 -0.63 -2.06 12.59
C GLY A 6 -1.46 -2.52 11.39
N GLU A 7 -2.77 -2.58 11.58
CA GLU A 7 -3.73 -2.90 10.53
C GLU A 7 -3.95 -1.71 9.60
N GLY A 8 -4.03 -2.02 8.32
CA GLY A 8 -4.33 -1.09 7.25
C GLY A 8 -5.36 -1.66 6.29
N ASP A 9 -5.88 -0.79 5.45
CA ASP A 9 -6.88 -1.14 4.42
C ASP A 9 -6.35 -0.80 3.04
N PHE A 10 -6.48 -1.73 2.10
CA PHE A 10 -6.15 -1.45 0.70
C PHE A 10 -7.28 -0.63 0.08
N LEU A 11 -6.95 0.46 -0.61
CA LEU A 11 -7.93 1.32 -1.27
C LEU A 11 -7.89 1.18 -2.78
N GLY A 12 -6.71 0.93 -3.36
CA GLY A 12 -6.60 0.71 -4.79
C GLY A 12 -5.18 0.67 -5.30
N TYR A 13 -5.05 0.28 -6.56
CA TYR A 13 -3.79 0.23 -7.28
C TYR A 13 -3.96 0.78 -8.69
N ALA A 14 -3.12 1.74 -9.07
CA ALA A 14 -3.09 2.28 -10.43
C ALA A 14 -1.69 2.80 -10.78
N LYS A 15 -1.24 2.55 -12.01
CA LYS A 15 0.02 3.10 -12.55
C LYS A 15 1.22 2.92 -11.61
N ASN A 16 1.38 1.73 -11.03
CA ASN A 16 2.44 1.39 -10.09
C ASN A 16 2.40 2.17 -8.74
N VAL A 17 1.23 2.72 -8.40
CA VAL A 17 0.96 3.38 -7.13
C VAL A 17 -0.14 2.62 -6.40
N VAL A 18 0.15 2.24 -5.16
CA VAL A 18 -0.86 1.71 -4.22
C VAL A 18 -1.35 2.84 -3.34
N GLU A 19 -2.66 2.90 -3.15
CA GLU A 19 -3.30 3.73 -2.15
C GLU A 19 -3.86 2.84 -1.04
N LEU A 20 -3.61 3.23 0.20
CA LEU A 20 -3.98 2.44 1.38
C LEU A 20 -4.27 3.33 2.59
N VAL A 21 -4.92 2.76 3.60
CA VAL A 21 -5.09 3.35 4.93
C VAL A 21 -4.03 2.80 5.86
N SER A 22 -3.38 3.70 6.61
CA SER A 22 -2.35 3.39 7.60
C SER A 22 -2.71 4.00 8.96
N PRO A 23 -2.34 3.36 10.08
CA PRO A 23 -2.48 3.95 11.41
C PRO A 23 -1.47 5.08 11.67
N VAL A 24 -0.39 5.16 10.89
CA VAL A 24 0.69 6.15 11.04
C VAL A 24 0.92 6.93 9.74
N PRO A 25 1.36 8.19 9.82
CA PRO A 25 1.72 8.99 8.64
C PRO A 25 3.03 8.51 8.01
N PHE A 26 3.22 8.82 6.73
CA PHE A 26 4.48 8.58 6.02
C PHE A 26 4.88 9.82 5.23
N ALA A 27 6.08 10.34 5.50
CA ALA A 27 6.62 11.47 4.75
C ALA A 27 6.92 11.09 3.29
N PRO A 28 6.85 12.04 2.33
CA PRO A 28 7.29 11.79 0.96
C PRO A 28 8.73 11.25 0.90
N GLY A 29 8.97 10.22 0.09
CA GLY A 29 10.25 9.52 -0.04
C GLY A 29 10.54 8.48 1.05
N GLN A 30 9.79 8.47 2.15
CA GLN A 30 9.96 7.49 3.21
C GLN A 30 9.72 6.07 2.66
N PRO A 31 10.62 5.11 2.93
CA PRO A 31 10.39 3.73 2.55
C PRO A 31 9.23 3.15 3.37
N GLY A 32 8.40 2.35 2.73
CA GLY A 32 7.34 1.59 3.37
C GLY A 32 7.32 0.16 2.88
N ARG A 33 7.04 -0.76 3.80
CA ARG A 33 6.77 -2.16 3.53
C ARG A 33 5.40 -2.50 4.08
N PHE A 34 4.61 -3.23 3.32
CA PHE A 34 3.28 -3.64 3.70
C PHE A 34 2.94 -5.02 3.13
N GLU A 35 2.03 -5.71 3.81
CA GLU A 35 1.60 -7.05 3.44
C GLU A 35 0.10 -7.05 3.16
N LEU A 36 -0.23 -7.45 1.94
CA LEU A 36 -1.59 -7.58 1.46
C LEU A 36 -1.99 -9.06 1.52
N GLY A 37 -3.06 -9.37 2.26
CA GLY A 37 -3.63 -10.72 2.25
C GLY A 37 -4.46 -10.90 0.97
N LEU A 38 -4.16 -11.95 0.22
CA LEU A 38 -4.88 -12.41 -0.97
C LEU A 38 -5.40 -13.83 -0.73
N GLU A 39 -6.37 -14.30 -1.52
CA GLU A 39 -6.85 -15.69 -1.42
C GLU A 39 -5.73 -16.72 -1.67
N ALA A 40 -4.79 -16.39 -2.56
CA ALA A 40 -3.65 -17.25 -2.87
C ALA A 40 -2.47 -17.14 -1.86
N GLY A 41 -2.58 -16.29 -0.83
CA GLY A 41 -1.53 -16.07 0.17
C GLY A 41 -1.27 -14.59 0.47
N ALA A 42 -0.16 -14.28 1.13
CA ALA A 42 0.22 -12.90 1.43
C ALA A 42 1.19 -12.35 0.38
N LEU A 43 0.93 -11.15 -0.13
CA LEU A 43 1.79 -10.40 -1.03
C LEU A 43 2.53 -9.31 -0.25
N ALA A 44 3.85 -9.45 -0.12
CA ALA A 44 4.72 -8.45 0.49
C ALA A 44 5.12 -7.40 -0.57
N LEU A 45 4.88 -6.13 -0.25
CA LEU A 45 5.12 -5.01 -1.17
C LEU A 45 6.02 -3.97 -0.51
N GLU A 46 6.88 -3.38 -1.33
CA GLU A 46 7.79 -2.31 -0.93
C GLU A 46 7.68 -1.12 -1.88
N GLY A 47 7.71 0.07 -1.30
CA GLY A 47 7.57 1.30 -2.06
C GLY A 47 8.13 2.53 -1.35
N ARG A 48 8.09 3.64 -2.08
CA ARG A 48 8.41 4.97 -1.57
C ARG A 48 7.12 5.76 -1.43
N SER A 49 6.90 6.31 -0.24
CA SER A 49 5.74 7.14 0.02
C SER A 49 5.75 8.36 -0.91
N LEU A 50 4.60 8.68 -1.48
CA LEU A 50 4.32 9.92 -2.19
C LEU A 50 3.71 10.97 -1.25
N GLY A 51 3.65 10.65 0.05
CA GLY A 51 3.01 11.42 1.10
C GLY A 51 1.74 10.76 1.64
N SER A 52 1.27 11.30 2.75
CA SER A 52 0.06 10.85 3.45
C SER A 52 -0.87 12.02 3.76
N ARG A 53 -2.18 11.77 3.70
CA ARG A 53 -3.23 12.70 4.13
C ARG A 53 -3.98 12.13 5.32
N LYS A 54 -4.17 12.94 6.37
CA LYS A 54 -4.98 12.55 7.54
C LYS A 54 -6.47 12.49 7.16
N ARG A 55 -7.16 11.48 7.66
CA ARG A 55 -8.61 11.26 7.57
C ARG A 55 -9.30 11.77 8.83
N ASP A 56 -10.62 11.92 8.76
CA ASP A 56 -11.44 12.37 9.90
C ASP A 56 -11.45 11.35 11.06
N ASP A 57 -11.26 10.07 10.74
CA ASP A 57 -11.13 8.95 11.71
C ASP A 57 -9.76 8.88 12.41
N GLY A 58 -8.86 9.83 12.15
CA GLY A 58 -7.52 9.88 12.73
C GLY A 58 -6.48 8.97 12.06
N ARG A 59 -6.86 8.17 11.07
CA ARG A 59 -5.93 7.37 10.25
C ARG A 59 -5.42 8.17 9.05
N PHE A 60 -4.57 7.57 8.23
CA PHE A 60 -3.91 8.24 7.12
C PHE A 60 -4.15 7.49 5.81
N VAL A 61 -4.60 8.21 4.78
CA VAL A 61 -4.48 7.72 3.40
C VAL A 61 -3.04 7.95 2.96
N VAL A 62 -2.35 6.89 2.55
CA VAL A 62 -0.96 6.92 2.12
C VAL A 62 -0.88 6.37 0.71
N ARG A 63 -0.07 7.01 -0.12
CA ARG A 63 0.22 6.54 -1.47
C ARG A 63 1.66 6.08 -1.55
N PHE A 64 1.91 4.89 -2.08
CA PHE A 64 3.25 4.36 -2.29
C PHE A 64 3.50 4.10 -3.76
N ARG A 65 4.60 4.62 -4.29
CA ARG A 65 5.13 4.17 -5.58
C ARG A 65 5.94 2.90 -5.34
N LEU A 66 5.53 1.80 -5.94
CA LEU A 66 6.19 0.49 -5.76
C LEU A 66 7.54 0.48 -6.49
N ILE A 67 8.56 -0.13 -5.88
CA ILE A 67 9.94 -0.10 -6.40
C ILE A 67 10.50 -1.46 -6.82
N SER A 68 9.84 -2.57 -6.47
CA SER A 68 10.31 -3.92 -6.78
C SER A 68 9.15 -4.87 -7.05
N LEU A 69 8.25 -4.44 -7.94
CA LEU A 69 7.07 -5.23 -8.30
C LEU A 69 7.40 -6.21 -9.42
N ARG A 70 7.32 -7.51 -9.12
CA ARG A 70 7.45 -8.58 -10.10
C ARG A 70 6.20 -8.64 -10.98
N ARG A 71 6.29 -9.36 -12.11
CA ARG A 71 5.18 -9.49 -13.05
C ARG A 71 3.93 -10.10 -12.39
N ASP A 72 4.07 -11.24 -11.74
CA ASP A 72 2.94 -11.95 -11.13
C ASP A 72 2.29 -11.12 -9.99
N GLU A 73 3.11 -10.38 -9.25
CA GLU A 73 2.64 -9.47 -8.19
C GLU A 73 1.85 -8.29 -8.78
N ARG A 74 2.28 -7.78 -9.95
CA ARG A 74 1.53 -6.76 -10.68
C ARG A 74 0.18 -7.30 -11.14
N GLU A 75 0.16 -8.47 -11.76
CA GLU A 75 -1.07 -9.10 -12.24
C GLU A 75 -2.06 -9.33 -11.07
N ALA A 76 -1.57 -9.76 -9.91
CA ALA A 76 -2.38 -9.89 -8.70
C ALA A 76 -2.95 -8.55 -8.20
N LEU A 77 -2.17 -7.47 -8.24
CA LEU A 77 -2.64 -6.13 -7.86
C LEU A 77 -3.62 -5.53 -8.86
N GLU A 78 -3.43 -5.78 -10.16
CA GLU A 78 -4.36 -5.34 -11.21
C GLU A 78 -5.72 -6.04 -11.07
N ALA A 79 -5.75 -7.32 -10.69
CA ALA A 79 -6.98 -8.05 -10.39
C ALA A 79 -7.75 -7.50 -9.18
N LEU A 80 -7.11 -6.75 -8.28
CA LEU A 80 -7.74 -6.13 -7.12
C LEU A 80 -8.19 -4.68 -7.36
N GLY A 81 -7.55 -4.00 -8.30
CA GLY A 81 -7.80 -2.59 -8.63
C GLY A 81 -8.67 -2.39 -9.88
N GLY A 82 -9.10 -3.48 -10.52
CA GLY A 82 -9.94 -3.52 -11.71
C GLY A 82 -11.42 -3.75 -11.41
#